data_AF-A0A6F8TM80-F1
#
_entry.id   AF-A0A6F8TM80-F1
#
_cell.length_a   1.000
_cell.length_b   1.000
_cell.length_c   1.000
_cell.angle_alpha   90.00
_cell.angle_beta   90.00
_cell.angle_gamma   90.00
#
_symmetry.space_group_name_H-M   'P 1'
#
loop_
_entity.id
_entity.type
_entity.pdbx_description
1 polymer ?
#
loop_
_entity_poly.entity_id
_entity_poly.type
_entity_poly.pdbx_seq_one_letter_code
_entity_poly.pdbx_strand_id
1 'polypeptide(L)'
;MFSKRRSIIRPAGLSISFSNANIIAMPIHSTNTFGTINTTNAYNEQFDQIFTNLNERRQELHAKVSSLSHGDTSLRNEGVSIAWKYEQAEIKMGGQGTAGWSKGQRQEILDTGKVRGAEGHHINSVKDHPGEQANPDNIKIVKSKQEHLAEHGGDFRNPTEGELVDRNARLEDVNNQRVFKNELTGIGLAAAIGLGVGFTIGAIATLAKHGVSSKSLMEAGVVGLKTGTESSALAVVNHGIVRGIGEAATTALAQTASERLGFALTENLLKMCNMAVVGAVSSIVFSAYVFIKLKWKGNTTSFALKQAGKTLGYSLGVLFISIVAQGIWGGYAGLIASLSIGILMTFYHFIKNKLFEKLLEEIRHFTINKVRPIY
;
A
#
# COMPACT_ATOMS: atom_id res chain seq x y z
N MET A 1 -54.55 -40.64 -6.60
CA MET A 1 -53.69 -39.96 -7.60
C MET A 1 -53.41 -38.54 -7.09
N PHE A 2 -52.54 -38.40 -6.07
CA PHE A 2 -52.27 -37.11 -5.42
C PHE A 2 -50.79 -36.74 -5.58
N SER A 3 -50.57 -35.70 -6.37
CA SER A 3 -49.58 -34.63 -6.17
C SER A 3 -48.21 -35.04 -5.59
N LYS A 4 -47.19 -35.06 -6.48
CA LYS A 4 -45.79 -34.86 -6.09
C LYS A 4 -45.63 -33.46 -5.47
N ARG A 5 -45.92 -33.32 -4.17
CA ARG A 5 -45.40 -32.20 -3.38
C ARG A 5 -43.88 -32.33 -3.33
N ARG A 6 -43.19 -31.50 -4.12
CA ARG A 6 -41.76 -31.21 -3.88
C ARG A 6 -41.65 -30.69 -2.45
N SER A 7 -40.90 -31.42 -1.64
CA SER A 7 -40.43 -31.00 -0.33
C SER A 7 -39.84 -29.58 -0.41
N ILE A 8 -40.62 -28.61 0.06
CA ILE A 8 -40.16 -27.29 0.46
C ILE A 8 -39.58 -27.50 1.85
N ILE A 9 -38.28 -27.29 1.97
CA ILE A 9 -37.42 -27.03 3.15
C ILE A 9 -36.08 -27.70 2.83
N ARG A 10 -35.31 -27.08 1.92
CA ARG A 10 -33.88 -26.96 2.19
C ARG A 10 -33.79 -25.72 3.07
N PRO A 11 -33.33 -25.79 4.33
CA PRO A 11 -33.00 -24.57 5.03
C PRO A 11 -31.94 -23.89 4.17
N ALA A 12 -32.24 -22.67 3.73
CA ALA A 12 -31.26 -21.81 3.11
C ALA A 12 -30.11 -21.68 4.10
N GLY A 13 -29.06 -22.48 3.91
CA GLY A 13 -27.85 -22.43 4.69
C GLY A 13 -27.26 -21.05 4.50
N LEU A 14 -27.60 -20.16 5.42
CA LEU A 14 -27.18 -18.78 5.53
C LEU A 14 -25.68 -18.68 5.24
N SER A 15 -25.32 -18.16 4.06
CA SER A 15 -23.95 -17.73 3.77
C SER A 15 -23.67 -16.37 4.42
N ILE A 16 -24.08 -16.18 5.68
CA ILE A 16 -23.85 -14.96 6.49
C ILE A 16 -22.38 -14.85 6.93
N SER A 17 -21.65 -15.96 6.91
CA SER A 17 -20.23 -16.02 7.31
C SER A 17 -19.31 -15.12 6.46
N PHE A 18 -19.55 -15.00 5.15
CA PHE A 18 -18.66 -14.24 4.25
C PHE A 18 -18.82 -12.71 4.42
N SER A 19 -20.03 -12.25 4.70
CA SER A 19 -20.33 -10.82 4.87
C SER A 19 -19.67 -10.22 6.11
N ASN A 20 -19.43 -11.03 7.15
CA ASN A 20 -18.85 -10.58 8.41
C ASN A 20 -17.32 -10.53 8.37
N ALA A 21 -16.66 -11.27 7.47
CA ALA A 21 -15.20 -11.39 7.45
C ALA A 21 -14.48 -10.11 7.09
N ASN A 22 -14.88 -9.50 5.99
CA ASN A 22 -14.15 -8.34 5.49
C ASN A 22 -14.45 -7.08 6.31
N ILE A 23 -15.63 -7.01 6.97
CA ILE A 23 -15.98 -5.95 7.94
C ILE A 23 -14.92 -5.83 9.04
N ILE A 24 -14.45 -6.97 9.54
CA ILE A 24 -13.47 -7.05 10.64
C ILE A 24 -12.09 -6.60 10.18
N ALA A 25 -11.74 -6.89 8.94
CA ALA A 25 -10.44 -6.54 8.37
C ALA A 25 -10.36 -5.08 7.91
N MET A 26 -11.49 -4.36 7.78
CA MET A 26 -11.52 -3.02 7.17
C MET A 26 -10.56 -2.02 7.83
N PRO A 27 -10.48 -1.90 9.17
CA PRO A 27 -9.54 -0.96 9.79
C PRO A 27 -8.07 -1.35 9.51
N ILE A 28 -7.77 -2.65 9.50
CA ILE A 28 -6.42 -3.16 9.22
C ILE A 28 -6.02 -2.88 7.76
N HIS A 29 -6.91 -3.16 6.80
CA HIS A 29 -6.69 -2.82 5.39
C HIS A 29 -6.52 -1.32 5.18
N SER A 30 -7.31 -0.52 5.91
CA SER A 30 -7.25 0.94 5.81
C SER A 30 -5.93 1.48 6.32
N THR A 31 -5.46 1.00 7.47
CA THR A 31 -4.15 1.38 8.02
C THR A 31 -3.00 0.96 7.09
N ASN A 32 -3.03 -0.26 6.55
CA ASN A 32 -2.02 -0.72 5.59
C ASN A 32 -1.98 0.17 4.34
N THR A 33 -3.14 0.41 3.73
CA THR A 33 -3.24 1.18 2.49
C THR A 33 -2.84 2.63 2.71
N PHE A 34 -3.27 3.24 3.82
CA PHE A 34 -2.86 4.58 4.19
C PHE A 34 -1.36 4.70 4.44
N GLY A 35 -0.76 3.72 5.15
CA GLY A 35 0.68 3.68 5.36
C GLY A 35 1.45 3.61 4.04
N THR A 36 0.96 2.78 3.11
CA THR A 36 1.55 2.67 1.75
C THR A 36 1.48 4.01 1.02
N ILE A 37 0.31 4.67 0.98
CA ILE A 37 0.12 5.99 0.34
C ILE A 37 1.10 7.01 0.93
N ASN A 38 1.15 7.14 2.26
CA ASN A 38 2.01 8.13 2.90
C ASN A 38 3.49 7.92 2.56
N THR A 39 3.96 6.68 2.57
CA THR A 39 5.35 6.39 2.23
C THR A 39 5.64 6.72 0.76
N THR A 40 4.73 6.39 -0.15
CA THR A 40 4.88 6.76 -1.57
C THR A 40 4.87 8.27 -1.78
N ASN A 41 4.00 9.00 -1.09
CA ASN A 41 3.93 10.45 -1.21
C ASN A 41 5.18 11.11 -0.64
N ALA A 42 5.70 10.62 0.48
CA ALA A 42 6.97 11.09 1.04
C ALA A 42 8.16 10.82 0.10
N TYR A 43 8.17 9.68 -0.60
CA TYR A 43 9.17 9.41 -1.63
C TYR A 43 9.05 10.38 -2.79
N ASN A 44 7.86 10.60 -3.34
CA ASN A 44 7.67 11.51 -4.45
C ASN A 44 8.01 12.95 -4.07
N GLU A 45 7.57 13.42 -2.91
CA GLU A 45 7.89 14.77 -2.42
C GLU A 45 9.41 14.96 -2.25
N GLN A 46 10.10 13.98 -1.66
CA GLN A 46 11.55 14.04 -1.55
C GLN A 46 12.23 14.06 -2.93
N PHE A 47 11.75 13.25 -3.88
CA PHE A 47 12.26 13.25 -5.25
C PHE A 47 12.04 14.60 -5.92
N ASP A 48 10.82 15.14 -5.88
CA ASP A 48 10.46 16.41 -6.53
C ASP A 48 11.30 17.57 -5.99
N GLN A 49 11.50 17.63 -4.68
CA GLN A 49 12.36 18.66 -4.04
C GLN A 49 13.81 18.55 -4.52
N ILE A 50 14.38 17.33 -4.51
CA ILE A 50 15.75 17.08 -4.96
C ILE A 50 15.90 17.41 -6.44
N PHE A 51 15.01 16.86 -7.27
CA PHE A 51 15.05 16.98 -8.72
C PHE A 51 14.91 18.43 -9.16
N THR A 52 13.97 19.17 -8.57
CA THR A 52 13.77 20.60 -8.85
C THR A 52 15.01 21.40 -8.48
N ASN A 53 15.51 21.25 -7.24
CA ASN A 53 16.66 22.02 -6.77
C ASN A 53 17.92 21.77 -7.62
N LEU A 54 18.18 20.51 -7.98
CA LEU A 54 19.32 20.14 -8.79
C LEU A 54 19.19 20.59 -10.25
N ASN A 55 17.98 20.60 -10.81
CA ASN A 55 17.75 21.09 -12.17
C ASN A 55 17.79 22.62 -12.26
N GLU A 56 17.28 23.34 -11.26
CA GLU A 56 17.45 24.79 -11.17
C GLU A 56 18.93 25.17 -11.15
N ARG A 57 19.74 24.47 -10.32
CA ARG A 57 21.19 24.71 -10.28
C ARG A 57 21.88 24.34 -11.60
N ARG A 58 21.47 23.26 -12.24
CA ARG A 58 21.96 22.84 -13.56
C ARG A 58 21.69 23.94 -14.61
N GLN A 59 20.48 24.48 -14.64
CA GLN A 59 20.08 25.55 -15.56
C GLN A 59 20.83 26.86 -15.28
N GLU A 60 20.98 27.22 -14.00
CA GLU A 60 21.76 28.40 -13.59
C GLU A 60 23.22 28.30 -14.09
N LEU A 61 23.85 27.14 -13.92
CA LEU A 61 25.22 26.90 -14.38
C LEU A 61 25.32 26.92 -15.91
N HIS A 62 24.36 26.32 -16.62
CA HIS A 62 24.32 26.35 -18.08
C HIS A 62 24.18 27.79 -18.62
N ALA A 63 23.32 28.61 -18.01
CA ALA A 63 23.19 30.01 -18.36
C ALA A 63 24.49 30.80 -18.12
N LYS A 64 25.18 30.53 -17.00
CA LYS A 64 26.49 31.12 -16.71
C LYS A 64 27.52 30.73 -17.76
N VAL A 65 27.64 29.44 -18.10
CA VAL A 65 28.56 28.95 -19.16
C VAL A 65 28.28 29.65 -20.50
N SER A 66 27.01 29.81 -20.86
CA SER A 66 26.60 30.50 -22.11
C SER A 66 27.00 31.98 -22.15
N SER A 67 27.27 32.60 -21.00
CA SER A 67 27.69 34.01 -20.90
C SER A 67 29.21 34.21 -20.87
N LEU A 68 29.99 33.12 -20.76
CA LEU A 68 31.45 33.19 -20.70
C LEU A 68 32.07 33.42 -22.08
N SER A 69 33.30 33.93 -22.10
CA SER A 69 34.10 34.03 -23.32
C SER A 69 34.47 32.64 -23.86
N HIS A 70 34.68 32.57 -25.18
CA HIS A 70 35.04 31.30 -25.83
C HIS A 70 36.33 30.72 -25.23
N GLY A 71 36.27 29.46 -24.81
CA GLY A 71 37.39 28.74 -24.19
C GLY A 71 37.59 28.99 -22.68
N ASP A 72 36.75 29.81 -22.04
CA ASP A 72 36.73 29.91 -20.57
C ASP A 72 36.23 28.59 -19.96
N THR A 73 36.98 28.05 -19.00
CA THR A 73 36.70 26.77 -18.32
C THR A 73 36.63 26.92 -16.78
N SER A 74 36.35 28.14 -16.31
CA SER A 74 36.34 28.51 -14.89
C SER A 74 35.25 27.79 -14.08
N LEU A 75 34.17 27.32 -14.72
CA LEU A 75 33.06 26.61 -14.07
C LEU A 75 33.22 25.09 -14.06
N ARG A 76 34.35 24.54 -14.50
CA ARG A 76 34.58 23.07 -14.50
C ARG A 76 34.40 22.42 -13.13
N ASN A 77 34.82 23.11 -12.07
CA ASN A 77 34.70 22.62 -10.69
C ASN A 77 33.26 22.66 -10.19
N GLU A 78 32.43 23.56 -10.73
CA GLU A 78 30.99 23.60 -10.43
C GLU A 78 30.29 22.37 -11.03
N GLY A 79 30.67 21.96 -12.25
CA GLY A 79 30.18 20.72 -12.88
C GLY A 79 30.49 19.48 -12.01
N VAL A 80 31.72 19.36 -11.53
CA VAL A 80 32.11 18.28 -10.61
C VAL A 80 31.32 18.36 -9.29
N SER A 81 31.16 19.56 -8.73
CA SER A 81 30.42 19.79 -7.49
C SER A 81 28.96 19.36 -7.61
N ILE A 82 28.27 19.76 -8.68
CA ILE A 82 26.87 19.36 -8.89
C ILE A 82 26.75 17.86 -9.17
N ALA A 83 27.71 17.25 -9.88
CA ALA A 83 27.71 15.79 -10.09
C ALA A 83 27.80 15.01 -8.77
N TRP A 84 28.59 15.47 -7.81
CA TRP A 84 28.63 14.89 -6.45
C TRP A 84 27.32 15.10 -5.69
N LYS A 85 26.61 16.21 -5.89
CA LYS A 85 25.27 16.41 -5.30
C LYS A 85 24.24 15.44 -5.87
N TYR A 86 24.27 15.17 -7.18
CA TYR A 86 23.45 14.11 -7.78
C TYR A 86 23.79 12.73 -7.22
N GLU A 87 25.09 12.42 -7.08
CA GLU A 87 25.56 11.16 -6.50
C GLU A 87 25.04 10.98 -5.07
N GLN A 88 25.16 12.01 -4.24
CA GLN A 88 24.65 12.01 -2.87
C GLN A 88 23.12 11.91 -2.83
N ALA A 89 22.42 12.60 -3.72
CA ALA A 89 20.96 12.56 -3.82
C ALA A 89 20.45 11.17 -4.19
N GLU A 90 21.07 10.50 -5.17
CA GLU A 90 20.74 9.12 -5.55
C GLU A 90 20.87 8.18 -4.34
N ILE A 91 22.00 8.27 -3.62
CA ILE A 91 22.26 7.45 -2.43
C ILE A 91 21.26 7.77 -1.30
N LYS A 92 20.94 9.05 -1.08
CA LYS A 92 19.95 9.50 -0.09
C LYS A 92 18.57 8.91 -0.37
N MET A 93 18.21 8.73 -1.63
CA MET A 93 16.95 8.10 -2.03
C MET A 93 16.97 6.57 -1.99
N GLY A 94 18.13 5.95 -1.70
CA GLY A 94 18.30 4.51 -1.57
C GLY A 94 19.00 3.83 -2.75
N GLY A 95 19.50 4.61 -3.71
CA GLY A 95 20.30 4.11 -4.83
C GLY A 95 21.73 3.71 -4.44
N GLN A 96 22.46 3.19 -5.41
CA GLN A 96 23.82 2.67 -5.20
C GLN A 96 24.92 3.65 -5.60
N GLY A 97 24.56 4.74 -6.30
CA GLY A 97 25.49 5.65 -6.94
C GLY A 97 26.04 5.08 -8.25
N THR A 98 26.82 5.89 -8.96
CA THR A 98 27.37 5.60 -10.28
C THR A 98 28.63 4.73 -10.23
N ALA A 99 29.36 4.72 -9.10
CA ALA A 99 30.67 4.06 -9.01
C ALA A 99 30.69 2.73 -8.24
N GLY A 100 29.54 2.16 -7.86
CA GLY A 100 29.47 0.90 -7.12
C GLY A 100 30.05 0.99 -5.70
N TRP A 101 29.53 1.94 -4.91
CA TRP A 101 30.03 2.23 -3.56
C TRP A 101 29.71 1.12 -2.55
N SER A 102 30.65 0.86 -1.64
CA SER A 102 30.38 0.04 -0.46
C SER A 102 29.39 0.72 0.50
N LYS A 103 28.82 -0.02 1.46
CA LYS A 103 27.94 0.56 2.49
C LYS A 103 28.62 1.70 3.26
N GLY A 104 29.89 1.54 3.63
CA GLY A 104 30.66 2.56 4.34
C GLY A 104 30.90 3.81 3.49
N GLN A 105 31.21 3.63 2.20
CA GLN A 105 31.39 4.74 1.25
C GLN A 105 30.09 5.50 0.98
N ARG A 106 28.96 4.79 0.88
CA ARG A 106 27.65 5.45 0.77
C ARG A 106 27.34 6.29 1.99
N GLN A 107 27.68 5.82 3.18
CA GLN A 107 27.53 6.61 4.40
C GLN A 107 28.44 7.85 4.38
N GLU A 108 29.70 7.70 3.97
CA GLU A 108 30.64 8.83 3.82
C GLU A 108 30.12 9.89 2.84
N ILE A 109 29.50 9.48 1.72
CA ILE A 109 28.87 10.41 0.77
C ILE A 109 27.68 11.11 1.42
N LEU A 110 26.86 10.42 2.21
CA LEU A 110 25.75 11.06 2.93
C LEU A 110 26.26 12.09 3.95
N ASP A 111 27.34 11.79 4.66
CA ASP A 111 27.87 12.63 5.73
C ASP A 111 28.68 13.82 5.21
N THR A 112 29.43 13.63 4.12
CA THR A 112 30.44 14.60 3.66
C THR A 112 30.24 15.10 2.23
N GLY A 113 29.31 14.49 1.48
CA GLY A 113 29.02 14.80 0.07
C GLY A 113 29.90 14.08 -0.95
N LYS A 114 30.97 13.38 -0.54
CA LYS A 114 31.85 12.62 -1.43
C LYS A 114 32.66 11.56 -0.67
N VAL A 115 33.32 10.66 -1.39
CA VAL A 115 34.30 9.73 -0.78
C VAL A 115 35.69 10.35 -0.83
N ARG A 116 36.46 10.23 0.26
CA ARG A 116 37.85 10.69 0.29
C ARG A 116 38.70 9.93 -0.73
N GLY A 117 39.40 10.68 -1.57
CA GLY A 117 40.27 10.13 -2.63
C GLY A 117 39.56 9.83 -3.95
N ALA A 118 38.22 9.89 -3.97
CA ALA A 118 37.45 9.85 -5.21
C ALA A 118 37.42 11.23 -5.87
N GLU A 119 37.33 11.24 -7.20
CA GLU A 119 37.40 12.43 -8.04
C GLU A 119 36.28 12.43 -9.08
N GLY A 120 35.90 13.61 -9.58
CA GLY A 120 35.06 13.73 -10.76
C GLY A 120 35.94 13.95 -11.99
N HIS A 121 35.80 13.09 -12.97
CA HIS A 121 36.46 13.13 -14.27
C HIS A 121 35.49 13.67 -15.32
N HIS A 122 35.90 14.66 -16.13
CA HIS A 122 35.10 15.10 -17.27
C HIS A 122 35.18 14.06 -18.39
N ILE A 123 34.05 13.45 -18.74
CA ILE A 123 33.94 12.38 -19.76
C ILE A 123 34.38 12.92 -21.12
N ASN A 124 33.78 14.03 -21.54
CA ASN A 124 34.17 14.81 -22.70
C ASN A 124 35.05 15.98 -22.25
N SER A 125 36.27 16.03 -22.78
CA SER A 125 37.31 17.02 -22.50
C SER A 125 36.75 18.45 -22.54
N VAL A 126 36.92 19.20 -21.45
CA VAL A 126 36.45 20.60 -21.37
C VAL A 126 37.19 21.52 -22.34
N LYS A 127 38.41 21.14 -22.76
CA LYS A 127 39.17 21.90 -23.75
C LYS A 127 38.46 21.89 -25.11
N ASP A 128 37.92 20.74 -25.50
CA ASP A 128 37.30 20.51 -26.80
C ASP A 128 35.78 20.75 -26.72
N HIS A 129 35.21 20.68 -25.50
CA HIS A 129 33.79 20.90 -25.19
C HIS A 129 33.61 21.91 -24.03
N PRO A 130 34.02 23.18 -24.19
CA PRO A 130 33.92 24.18 -23.12
C PRO A 130 32.49 24.49 -22.69
N GLY A 131 31.49 24.25 -23.55
CA GLY A 131 30.07 24.35 -23.22
C GLY A 131 29.59 23.32 -22.18
N GLU A 132 30.28 22.18 -22.07
CA GLU A 132 29.93 21.08 -21.17
C GLU A 132 30.67 21.14 -19.82
N GLN A 133 31.44 22.21 -19.58
CA GLN A 133 32.31 22.32 -18.39
C GLN A 133 31.54 22.16 -17.07
N ALA A 134 30.30 22.67 -17.03
CA ALA A 134 29.45 22.64 -15.85
C ALA A 134 28.31 21.62 -15.94
N ASN A 135 28.28 20.79 -17.00
CA ASN A 135 27.26 19.77 -17.15
C ASN A 135 27.56 18.60 -16.19
N PRO A 136 26.70 18.32 -15.18
CA PRO A 136 26.90 17.19 -14.28
C PRO A 136 26.91 15.84 -15.00
N ASP A 137 26.17 15.71 -16.11
CA ASP A 137 26.07 14.47 -16.87
C ASP A 137 27.38 14.17 -17.62
N ASN A 138 28.21 15.18 -17.85
CA ASN A 138 29.57 15.06 -18.39
C ASN A 138 30.62 14.71 -17.32
N ILE A 139 30.22 14.36 -16.10
CA ILE A 139 31.13 13.93 -15.04
C ILE A 139 31.00 12.44 -14.79
N LYS A 140 32.11 11.70 -14.83
CA LYS A 140 32.25 10.34 -14.32
C LYS A 140 32.89 10.39 -12.94
N ILE A 141 32.25 9.80 -11.94
CA ILE A 141 32.85 9.70 -10.62
C ILE A 141 33.77 8.46 -10.59
N VAL A 142 35.04 8.69 -10.27
CA VAL A 142 36.08 7.65 -10.18
C VAL A 142 36.58 7.53 -8.75
N LYS A 143 36.91 6.32 -8.30
CA LYS A 143 37.18 6.05 -6.87
C LYS A 143 38.59 6.43 -6.44
N SER A 144 39.49 6.67 -7.39
CA SER A 144 40.86 7.04 -7.11
C SER A 144 41.47 7.89 -8.23
N LYS A 145 42.52 8.62 -7.90
CA LYS A 145 43.36 9.33 -8.88
C LYS A 145 43.99 8.38 -9.91
N GLN A 146 44.23 7.12 -9.55
CA GLN A 146 44.76 6.12 -10.48
C GLN A 146 43.71 5.73 -11.53
N GLU A 147 42.45 5.54 -11.11
CA GLU A 147 41.34 5.34 -12.03
C GLU A 147 41.14 6.56 -12.93
N HIS A 148 41.23 7.77 -12.37
CA HIS A 148 41.19 9.00 -13.15
C HIS A 148 42.28 9.03 -14.24
N LEU A 149 43.52 8.73 -13.89
CA LEU A 149 44.62 8.66 -14.85
C LEU A 149 44.40 7.58 -15.93
N ALA A 150 43.75 6.47 -15.55
CA ALA A 150 43.44 5.39 -16.48
C ALA A 150 42.41 5.83 -17.53
N GLU A 151 41.42 6.67 -17.19
CA GLU A 151 40.49 7.26 -18.17
C GLU A 151 41.25 8.08 -19.23
N HIS A 152 42.37 8.71 -18.84
CA HIS A 152 43.25 9.43 -19.75
C HIS A 152 44.31 8.54 -20.43
N GLY A 153 44.22 7.21 -20.34
CA GLY A 153 45.20 6.31 -20.97
C GLY A 153 46.63 6.46 -20.42
N GLY A 154 46.80 6.92 -19.18
CA GLY A 154 48.11 7.06 -18.53
C GLY A 154 48.76 8.44 -18.62
N ASP A 155 48.17 9.41 -19.34
CA ASP A 155 48.64 10.80 -19.38
C ASP A 155 47.44 11.77 -19.36
N PHE A 156 47.31 12.57 -18.29
CA PHE A 156 46.26 13.58 -18.12
C PHE A 156 46.16 14.63 -19.25
N ARG A 157 47.15 14.71 -20.15
CA ARG A 157 47.10 15.57 -21.34
C ARG A 157 46.25 14.99 -22.47
N ASN A 158 45.96 13.69 -22.43
CA ASN A 158 45.14 13.02 -23.43
C ASN A 158 43.69 13.49 -23.28
N PRO A 159 43.03 13.93 -24.37
CA PRO A 159 41.61 14.24 -24.34
C PRO A 159 40.80 12.95 -24.15
N THR A 160 39.65 13.09 -23.51
CA THR A 160 38.68 12.02 -23.29
C THR A 160 37.36 12.37 -23.97
N GLU A 161 36.69 11.36 -24.51
CA GLU A 161 35.34 11.45 -25.05
C GLU A 161 34.56 10.19 -24.67
N GLY A 162 33.24 10.32 -24.51
CA GLY A 162 32.37 9.21 -24.17
C GLY A 162 30.91 9.58 -23.99
N GLU A 163 30.11 8.57 -23.64
CA GLU A 163 28.69 8.73 -23.38
C GLU A 163 28.45 9.43 -22.03
N LEU A 164 27.57 10.43 -22.05
CA LEU A 164 27.17 11.17 -20.85
C LEU A 164 26.33 10.28 -19.92
N VAL A 165 26.42 10.55 -18.62
CA VAL A 165 25.62 9.84 -17.62
C VAL A 165 24.37 10.65 -17.31
N ASP A 166 23.21 10.18 -17.75
CA ASP A 166 21.91 10.81 -17.46
C ASP A 166 21.56 10.66 -15.96
N ARG A 167 21.86 11.69 -15.18
CA ARG A 167 21.60 11.67 -13.73
C ARG A 167 20.15 11.88 -13.39
N ASN A 168 19.40 12.59 -14.22
CA ASN A 168 17.97 12.80 -14.00
C ASN A 168 17.23 11.47 -14.12
N ALA A 169 17.49 10.71 -15.19
CA ALA A 169 16.93 9.37 -15.37
C ALA A 169 17.29 8.43 -14.22
N ARG A 170 18.49 8.53 -13.66
CA ARG A 170 18.88 7.73 -12.48
C ARG A 170 18.10 8.11 -11.21
N LEU A 171 17.88 9.40 -10.96
CA LEU A 171 17.05 9.85 -9.83
C LEU A 171 15.60 9.37 -9.99
N GLU A 172 15.07 9.45 -11.20
CA GLU A 172 13.74 8.94 -11.55
C GLU A 172 13.63 7.43 -11.34
N ASP A 173 14.60 6.65 -11.86
CA ASP A 173 14.64 5.19 -11.70
C ASP A 173 14.70 4.78 -10.22
N VAL A 174 15.58 5.41 -9.43
CA VAL A 174 15.66 5.13 -7.99
C VAL A 174 14.35 5.45 -7.27
N ASN A 175 13.70 6.57 -7.60
CA ASN A 175 12.40 6.91 -7.02
C ASN A 175 11.32 5.90 -7.44
N ASN A 176 11.27 5.55 -8.72
CA ASN A 176 10.32 4.57 -9.25
C ASN A 176 10.51 3.19 -8.60
N GLN A 177 11.75 2.75 -8.40
CA GLN A 177 12.05 1.47 -7.75
C GLN A 177 11.58 1.42 -6.29
N ARG A 178 11.86 2.45 -5.50
CA ARG A 178 11.41 2.49 -4.09
C ARG A 178 9.90 2.62 -3.96
N VAL A 179 9.25 3.41 -4.83
CA VAL A 179 7.79 3.52 -4.90
C VAL A 179 7.19 2.17 -5.27
N PHE A 180 7.66 1.54 -6.35
CA PHE A 180 7.19 0.23 -6.78
C PHE A 180 7.33 -0.84 -5.67
N LYS A 181 8.48 -0.87 -4.98
CA LYS A 181 8.70 -1.79 -3.86
C LYS A 181 7.74 -1.55 -2.70
N ASN A 182 7.47 -0.28 -2.38
CA ASN A 182 6.51 0.07 -1.33
C ASN A 182 5.08 -0.34 -1.70
N GLU A 183 4.65 -0.06 -2.94
CA GLU A 183 3.34 -0.49 -3.45
C GLU A 183 3.18 -2.01 -3.44
N LEU A 184 4.19 -2.73 -3.92
CA LEU A 184 4.18 -4.19 -3.93
C LEU A 184 4.09 -4.76 -2.50
N THR A 185 4.79 -4.13 -1.55
CA THR A 185 4.72 -4.49 -0.12
C THR A 185 3.32 -4.23 0.43
N GLY A 186 2.71 -3.08 0.11
CA GLY A 186 1.34 -2.73 0.50
C GLY A 186 0.30 -3.74 -0.03
N ILE A 187 0.42 -4.13 -1.30
CA ILE A 187 -0.41 -5.18 -1.93
C ILE A 187 -0.20 -6.53 -1.26
N GLY A 188 1.06 -6.94 -1.04
CA GLY A 188 1.40 -8.20 -0.38
C GLY A 188 0.84 -8.29 1.03
N LEU A 189 0.93 -7.20 1.81
CA LEU A 189 0.36 -7.11 3.14
C LEU A 189 -1.18 -7.14 3.09
N ALA A 190 -1.81 -6.45 2.13
CA ALA A 190 -3.25 -6.51 1.92
C ALA A 190 -3.72 -7.94 1.63
N ALA A 191 -3.03 -8.66 0.74
CA ALA A 191 -3.30 -10.06 0.44
C ALA A 191 -3.20 -10.94 1.70
N ALA A 192 -2.12 -10.78 2.48
CA ALA A 192 -1.91 -11.53 3.72
C ALA A 192 -3.00 -11.29 4.77
N ILE A 193 -3.43 -10.02 4.96
CA ILE A 193 -4.54 -9.66 5.85
C ILE A 193 -5.83 -10.35 5.38
N GLY A 194 -6.14 -10.25 4.07
CA GLY A 194 -7.34 -10.86 3.50
C GLY A 194 -7.33 -12.38 3.66
N LEU A 195 -6.19 -13.02 3.41
CA LEU A 195 -6.00 -14.46 3.59
C LEU A 195 -6.23 -14.88 5.04
N GLY A 196 -5.55 -14.25 5.99
CA GLY A 196 -5.63 -14.61 7.42
C GLY A 196 -7.04 -14.46 7.99
N VAL A 197 -7.73 -13.36 7.65
CA VAL A 197 -9.09 -13.11 8.12
C VAL A 197 -10.09 -14.08 7.47
N GLY A 198 -10.02 -14.26 6.15
CA GLY A 198 -10.89 -15.21 5.45
C GLY A 198 -10.67 -16.65 5.90
N PHE A 199 -9.42 -17.05 6.15
CA PHE A 199 -9.06 -18.36 6.66
C PHE A 199 -9.70 -18.64 8.02
N THR A 200 -9.47 -17.73 8.97
CA THR A 200 -9.98 -17.87 10.35
C THR A 200 -11.49 -18.06 10.36
N ILE A 201 -12.20 -17.33 9.50
CA ILE A 201 -13.66 -17.36 9.47
C ILE A 201 -14.20 -18.61 8.77
N GLY A 202 -13.59 -19.03 7.66
CA GLY A 202 -13.94 -20.28 7.00
C GLY A 202 -13.69 -21.48 7.93
N ALA A 203 -12.59 -21.47 8.69
CA ALA A 203 -12.26 -22.50 9.66
C ALA A 203 -13.27 -22.52 10.83
N ILE A 204 -13.51 -21.37 11.49
CA ILE A 204 -14.49 -21.28 12.60
C ILE A 204 -15.89 -21.71 12.14
N ALA A 205 -16.35 -21.26 10.97
CA ALA A 205 -17.67 -21.62 10.46
C ALA A 205 -17.83 -23.13 10.20
N THR A 206 -16.74 -23.80 9.80
CA THR A 206 -16.72 -25.24 9.54
C THR A 206 -16.69 -26.02 10.85
N LEU A 207 -15.81 -25.65 11.78
CA LEU A 207 -15.76 -26.25 13.11
C LEU A 207 -17.07 -26.05 13.89
N ALA A 208 -17.75 -24.92 13.69
CA ALA A 208 -19.03 -24.64 14.32
C ALA A 208 -20.13 -25.63 13.92
N LYS A 209 -20.18 -25.99 12.63
CA LYS A 209 -21.18 -26.90 12.06
C LYS A 209 -20.89 -28.36 12.38
N HIS A 210 -19.62 -28.74 12.34
CA HIS A 210 -19.21 -30.14 12.43
C HIS A 210 -18.67 -30.54 13.82
N GLY A 211 -18.56 -29.59 14.75
CA GLY A 211 -17.86 -29.80 16.01
C GLY A 211 -16.35 -29.95 15.82
N VAL A 212 -15.63 -30.27 16.90
CA VAL A 212 -14.17 -30.43 16.89
C VAL A 212 -13.84 -31.92 16.81
N SER A 213 -13.36 -32.36 15.65
CA SER A 213 -12.91 -33.72 15.34
C SER A 213 -11.74 -33.65 14.34
N SER A 214 -10.96 -34.72 14.19
CA SER A 214 -9.84 -34.74 13.22
C SER A 214 -10.30 -34.47 11.78
N LYS A 215 -11.44 -35.04 11.38
CA LYS A 215 -12.04 -34.84 10.06
C LYS A 215 -12.55 -33.40 9.88
N SER A 216 -13.23 -32.85 10.88
CA SER A 216 -13.74 -31.47 10.80
C SER A 216 -12.63 -30.42 10.87
N LEU A 217 -11.50 -30.71 11.51
CA LEU A 217 -10.27 -29.90 11.46
C LEU A 217 -9.70 -29.82 10.04
N MET A 218 -9.62 -30.96 9.33
CA MET A 218 -9.17 -30.99 7.94
C MET A 218 -10.15 -30.23 7.02
N GLU A 219 -11.46 -30.45 7.17
CA GLU A 219 -12.48 -29.71 6.42
C GLU A 219 -12.42 -28.20 6.72
N ALA A 220 -12.19 -27.82 7.97
CA ALA A 220 -12.03 -26.43 8.39
C ALA A 220 -10.79 -25.78 7.77
N GLY A 221 -9.68 -26.51 7.65
CA GLY A 221 -8.50 -26.05 6.94
C GLY A 221 -8.77 -25.79 5.45
N VAL A 222 -9.46 -26.71 4.76
CA VAL A 222 -9.79 -26.58 3.33
C VAL A 222 -10.76 -25.42 3.07
N VAL A 223 -11.85 -25.34 3.83
CA VAL A 223 -12.85 -24.26 3.69
C VAL A 223 -12.26 -22.92 4.13
N GLY A 224 -11.44 -22.92 5.18
CA GLY A 224 -10.63 -21.78 5.62
C GLY A 224 -9.77 -21.28 4.48
N LEU A 225 -8.92 -22.12 3.89
CA LEU A 225 -8.03 -21.72 2.81
C LEU A 225 -8.80 -21.18 1.60
N LYS A 226 -9.88 -21.85 1.18
CA LYS A 226 -10.74 -21.34 0.10
C LYS A 226 -11.28 -19.95 0.40
N THR A 227 -11.83 -19.75 1.60
CA THR A 227 -12.38 -18.45 2.02
C THR A 227 -11.28 -17.39 2.13
N GLY A 228 -10.11 -17.77 2.65
CA GLY A 228 -8.91 -16.93 2.72
C GLY A 228 -8.45 -16.46 1.35
N THR A 229 -8.37 -17.35 0.35
CA THR A 229 -7.99 -16.96 -1.02
C THR A 229 -8.99 -15.98 -1.65
N GLU A 230 -10.30 -16.18 -1.44
CA GLU A 230 -11.33 -15.24 -1.89
C GLU A 230 -11.19 -13.86 -1.22
N SER A 231 -10.97 -13.83 0.10
CA SER A 231 -10.76 -12.59 0.86
C SER A 231 -9.44 -11.89 0.51
N SER A 232 -8.37 -12.64 0.24
CA SER A 232 -7.08 -12.12 -0.23
C SER A 232 -7.23 -11.40 -1.57
N ALA A 233 -7.90 -12.02 -2.55
CA ALA A 233 -8.13 -11.41 -3.86
C ALA A 233 -8.94 -10.10 -3.73
N LEU A 234 -9.98 -10.12 -2.89
CA LEU A 234 -10.79 -8.94 -2.64
C LEU A 234 -10.00 -7.82 -1.93
N ALA A 235 -9.13 -8.17 -0.99
CA ALA A 235 -8.28 -7.21 -0.29
C ALA A 235 -7.30 -6.50 -1.24
N VAL A 236 -6.72 -7.23 -2.20
CA VAL A 236 -5.85 -6.66 -3.24
C VAL A 236 -6.62 -5.71 -4.15
N VAL A 237 -7.80 -6.13 -4.64
CA VAL A 237 -8.66 -5.27 -5.47
C VAL A 237 -9.06 -4.00 -4.70
N ASN A 238 -9.42 -4.15 -3.43
CA ASN A 238 -9.78 -3.04 -2.58
C ASN A 238 -8.61 -2.08 -2.33
N HIS A 239 -7.40 -2.60 -2.09
CA HIS A 239 -6.19 -1.78 -1.97
C HIS A 239 -5.96 -0.93 -3.23
N GLY A 240 -6.08 -1.52 -4.42
CA GLY A 240 -5.94 -0.80 -5.69
C GLY A 240 -6.99 0.29 -5.89
N ILE A 241 -8.27 0.02 -5.61
CA ILE A 241 -9.34 1.01 -5.72
C ILE A 241 -9.14 2.16 -4.73
N VAL A 242 -8.80 1.83 -3.48
CA VAL A 242 -8.54 2.82 -2.44
C VAL A 242 -7.30 3.66 -2.77
N ARG A 243 -6.25 3.09 -3.38
CA ARG A 243 -5.11 3.88 -3.87
C ARG A 243 -5.55 4.95 -4.87
N GLY A 244 -6.44 4.62 -5.81
CA GLY A 244 -6.90 5.57 -6.82
C GLY A 244 -7.90 6.62 -6.29
N ILE A 245 -8.91 6.18 -5.54
CA ILE A 245 -10.02 7.05 -5.11
C ILE A 245 -9.76 7.69 -3.73
N GLY A 246 -9.14 6.94 -2.82
CA GLY A 246 -8.94 7.36 -1.44
C GLY A 246 -7.98 8.54 -1.31
N GLU A 247 -6.97 8.62 -2.18
CA GLU A 247 -6.03 9.75 -2.22
C GLU A 247 -6.73 11.04 -2.68
N ALA A 248 -7.45 10.99 -3.81
CA ALA A 248 -8.24 12.13 -4.29
C ALA A 248 -9.28 12.61 -3.26
N ALA A 249 -9.97 11.67 -2.62
CA ALA A 249 -10.96 11.98 -1.57
C ALA A 249 -10.31 12.57 -0.31
N THR A 250 -9.11 12.10 0.05
CA THR A 250 -8.31 12.61 1.17
C THR A 250 -7.88 14.06 0.94
N THR A 251 -7.32 14.35 -0.24
CA THR A 251 -6.89 15.70 -0.62
C THR A 251 -8.07 16.68 -0.63
N ALA A 252 -9.21 16.26 -1.21
CA ALA A 252 -10.42 17.09 -1.24
C ALA A 252 -10.97 17.38 0.18
N LEU A 253 -10.90 16.40 1.09
CA LEU A 253 -11.31 16.58 2.48
C LEU A 253 -10.36 17.55 3.21
N ALA A 254 -9.05 17.37 3.05
CA ALA A 254 -8.04 18.23 3.68
C ALA A 254 -8.20 19.69 3.26
N GLN A 255 -8.36 19.95 1.96
CA GLN A 255 -8.65 21.29 1.41
C GLN A 255 -9.96 21.86 1.98
N THR A 256 -11.03 21.07 2.02
CA THR A 256 -12.32 21.52 2.56
C THR A 256 -12.21 21.90 4.04
N ALA A 257 -11.49 21.11 4.83
CA ALA A 257 -11.34 21.33 6.27
C ALA A 257 -10.48 22.57 6.58
N SER A 258 -9.39 22.79 5.83
CA SER A 258 -8.52 23.95 6.01
C SER A 258 -9.16 25.24 5.48
N GLU A 259 -9.71 25.22 4.26
CA GLU A 259 -10.18 26.43 3.58
C GLU A 259 -11.58 26.87 4.00
N ARG A 260 -12.49 25.92 4.23
CA ARG A 260 -13.91 26.24 4.48
C ARG A 260 -14.31 26.23 5.95
N LEU A 261 -13.63 25.43 6.76
CA LEU A 261 -13.98 25.23 8.16
C LEU A 261 -12.95 25.86 9.12
N GLY A 262 -11.79 26.30 8.63
CA GLY A 262 -10.77 26.96 9.44
C GLY A 262 -10.13 26.07 10.51
N PHE A 263 -10.25 24.75 10.39
CA PHE A 263 -9.62 23.83 11.34
C PHE A 263 -8.14 23.67 11.00
N ALA A 264 -7.26 23.99 11.95
CA ALA A 264 -5.89 23.53 11.91
C ALA A 264 -5.88 22.00 12.17
N LEU A 265 -5.80 21.21 11.10
CA LEU A 265 -5.65 19.77 11.19
C LEU A 265 -4.26 19.47 11.78
N THR A 266 -4.22 19.00 13.03
CA THR A 266 -3.00 18.42 13.58
C THR A 266 -2.63 17.16 12.80
N GLU A 267 -1.35 16.77 12.77
CA GLU A 267 -0.91 15.55 12.06
C GLU A 267 -1.71 14.30 12.47
N ASN A 268 -2.03 14.19 13.76
CA ASN A 268 -2.84 13.09 14.30
C ASN A 268 -4.28 13.13 13.78
N LEU A 269 -4.87 14.32 13.66
CA LEU A 269 -6.23 14.49 13.16
C LEU A 269 -6.30 14.22 11.65
N LEU A 270 -5.31 14.69 10.88
CA LEU A 270 -5.19 14.41 9.44
C LEU A 270 -5.08 12.89 9.20
N LYS A 271 -4.23 12.20 9.97
CA LYS A 271 -4.09 10.74 9.91
C LYS A 271 -5.41 10.01 10.18
N MET A 272 -6.18 10.45 11.17
CA MET A 272 -7.50 9.88 11.49
C MET A 272 -8.53 10.13 10.38
N CYS A 273 -8.59 11.35 9.85
CA CYS A 273 -9.48 11.71 8.75
C CYS A 273 -9.18 10.88 7.50
N ASN A 274 -7.90 10.68 7.18
CA ASN A 274 -7.50 9.92 6.00
C ASN A 274 -7.81 8.42 6.18
N MET A 275 -7.59 7.87 7.38
CA MET A 275 -8.05 6.51 7.70
C MET A 275 -9.57 6.37 7.61
N ALA A 276 -10.33 7.40 7.98
CA ALA A 276 -11.79 7.42 7.86
C ALA A 276 -12.24 7.40 6.40
N VAL A 277 -11.65 8.24 5.55
CA VAL A 277 -11.94 8.30 4.11
C VAL A 277 -11.61 6.97 3.44
N VAL A 278 -10.40 6.46 3.68
CA VAL A 278 -9.96 5.16 3.15
C VAL A 278 -10.89 4.03 3.60
N GLY A 279 -11.25 3.99 4.88
CA GLY A 279 -12.16 2.97 5.41
C GLY A 279 -13.58 3.09 4.87
N ALA A 280 -14.06 4.31 4.61
CA ALA A 280 -15.38 4.55 4.02
C ALA A 280 -15.44 4.10 2.56
N VAL A 281 -14.46 4.48 1.73
CA VAL A 281 -14.33 4.03 0.33
C VAL A 281 -14.27 2.50 0.28
N SER A 282 -13.43 1.89 1.11
CA SER A 282 -13.31 0.44 1.25
C SER A 282 -14.64 -0.22 1.62
N SER A 283 -15.39 0.37 2.54
CA SER A 283 -16.71 -0.14 2.97
C SER A 283 -17.75 -0.08 1.85
N ILE A 284 -17.71 0.96 1.00
CA ILE A 284 -18.59 1.10 -0.16
C ILE A 284 -18.27 0.03 -1.21
N VAL A 285 -17.00 -0.16 -1.55
CA VAL A 285 -16.54 -1.21 -2.48
C VAL A 285 -17.01 -2.57 -2.01
N PHE A 286 -16.87 -2.86 -0.72
CA PHE A 286 -17.32 -4.12 -0.16
C PHE A 286 -18.85 -4.29 -0.19
N SER A 287 -19.59 -3.24 0.13
CA SER A 287 -21.06 -3.24 0.03
C SER A 287 -21.53 -3.52 -1.40
N ALA A 288 -20.89 -2.92 -2.40
CA ALA A 288 -21.16 -3.18 -3.81
C ALA A 288 -20.84 -4.64 -4.20
N TYR A 289 -19.72 -5.18 -3.73
CA TYR A 289 -19.39 -6.61 -3.93
C TYR A 289 -20.46 -7.53 -3.34
N VAL A 290 -20.92 -7.27 -2.10
CA VAL A 290 -22.00 -8.05 -1.46
C VAL A 290 -23.28 -7.99 -2.28
N PHE A 291 -23.65 -6.81 -2.77
CA PHE A 291 -24.80 -6.62 -3.64
C PHE A 291 -24.68 -7.48 -4.92
N ILE A 292 -23.57 -7.36 -5.66
CA ILE A 292 -23.33 -8.09 -6.91
C ILE A 292 -23.37 -9.60 -6.68
N LYS A 293 -22.68 -10.10 -5.64
CA LYS A 293 -22.65 -11.53 -5.29
C LYS A 293 -24.05 -12.07 -5.00
N LEU A 294 -24.89 -11.31 -4.30
CA LEU A 294 -26.27 -11.71 -4.01
C LEU A 294 -27.15 -11.69 -5.27
N LYS A 295 -26.93 -10.74 -6.17
CA LYS A 295 -27.60 -10.69 -7.48
C LYS A 295 -27.23 -11.89 -8.35
N TRP A 296 -25.96 -12.27 -8.42
CA TRP A 296 -25.51 -13.46 -9.15
C TRP A 296 -26.07 -14.76 -8.58
N LYS A 297 -26.34 -14.82 -7.27
CA LYS A 297 -27.03 -15.95 -6.64
C LYS A 297 -28.55 -15.97 -6.87
N GLY A 298 -29.08 -15.06 -7.70
CA GLY A 298 -30.51 -15.00 -8.04
C GLY A 298 -31.39 -14.33 -6.98
N ASN A 299 -30.83 -13.59 -6.02
CA ASN A 299 -31.63 -12.88 -5.02
C ASN A 299 -32.31 -11.63 -5.61
N THR A 300 -33.44 -11.24 -5.01
CA THR A 300 -34.14 -10.01 -5.38
C THR A 300 -33.29 -8.77 -5.07
N THR A 301 -33.48 -7.71 -5.84
CA THR A 301 -32.72 -6.46 -5.66
C THR A 301 -32.95 -5.85 -4.29
N SER A 302 -34.19 -5.88 -3.79
CA SER A 302 -34.52 -5.40 -2.44
C SER A 302 -33.77 -6.18 -1.34
N PHE A 303 -33.69 -7.51 -1.45
CA PHE A 303 -32.93 -8.33 -0.50
C PHE A 303 -31.43 -8.02 -0.57
N ALA A 304 -30.87 -7.97 -1.79
CA ALA A 304 -29.46 -7.69 -2.01
C ALA A 304 -29.08 -6.31 -1.44
N LEU A 305 -29.90 -5.28 -1.71
CA LEU A 305 -29.68 -3.92 -1.23
C LEU A 305 -29.78 -3.83 0.30
N LYS A 306 -30.79 -4.47 0.90
CA LYS A 306 -30.96 -4.51 2.35
C LYS A 306 -29.76 -5.16 3.04
N GLN A 307 -29.22 -6.23 2.45
CA GLN A 307 -28.07 -6.92 3.01
C GLN A 307 -26.78 -6.13 2.83
N ALA A 308 -26.55 -5.55 1.65
CA ALA A 308 -25.42 -4.67 1.39
C ALA A 308 -25.41 -3.44 2.31
N GLY A 309 -26.56 -2.78 2.48
CA GLY A 309 -26.72 -1.64 3.39
C GLY A 309 -26.45 -1.98 4.86
N LYS A 310 -26.89 -3.16 5.34
CA LYS A 310 -26.53 -3.65 6.68
C LYS A 310 -25.02 -3.84 6.85
N THR A 311 -24.38 -4.48 5.87
CA THR A 311 -22.93 -4.69 5.86
C THR A 311 -22.17 -3.35 5.87
N LEU A 312 -22.61 -2.37 5.08
CA LEU A 312 -22.04 -1.02 5.06
C LEU A 312 -22.16 -0.35 6.43
N GLY A 313 -23.35 -0.36 7.02
CA GLY A 313 -23.60 0.25 8.34
C GLY A 313 -22.73 -0.37 9.45
N TYR A 314 -22.60 -1.70 9.48
CA TYR A 314 -21.71 -2.36 10.44
C TYR A 314 -20.23 -1.99 10.22
N SER A 315 -19.78 -1.93 8.97
CA SER A 315 -18.39 -1.57 8.64
C SER A 315 -18.05 -0.15 9.07
N LEU A 316 -18.93 0.81 8.77
CA LEU A 316 -18.76 2.20 9.18
C LEU A 316 -18.81 2.36 10.70
N GLY A 317 -19.67 1.62 11.38
CA GLY A 317 -19.74 1.63 12.86
C GLY A 317 -18.45 1.10 13.51
N VAL A 318 -17.93 -0.04 13.04
CA VAL A 318 -16.65 -0.58 13.52
C VAL A 318 -15.49 0.37 13.20
N LEU A 319 -15.46 0.93 11.99
CA LEU A 319 -14.47 1.91 11.57
C LEU A 319 -14.48 3.14 12.49
N PHE A 320 -15.66 3.70 12.77
CA PHE A 320 -15.81 4.85 13.65
C PHE A 320 -15.24 4.57 15.06
N ILE A 321 -15.62 3.45 15.68
CA ILE A 321 -15.11 3.06 17.00
C ILE A 321 -13.58 2.88 16.96
N SER A 322 -13.06 2.31 15.87
CA SER A 322 -11.63 2.09 15.69
C SER A 322 -10.86 3.41 15.57
N ILE A 323 -11.41 4.41 14.87
CA ILE A 323 -10.81 5.74 14.74
C ILE A 323 -10.83 6.47 16.08
N VAL A 324 -11.96 6.42 16.81
CA VAL A 324 -12.07 7.01 18.15
C VAL A 324 -11.04 6.38 19.10
N ALA A 325 -10.95 5.05 19.10
CA ALA A 325 -9.98 4.35 19.92
C ALA A 325 -8.53 4.70 19.55
N GLN A 326 -8.24 4.79 18.25
CA GLN A 326 -6.94 5.23 17.76
C GLN A 326 -6.61 6.67 18.17
N GLY A 327 -7.60 7.57 18.17
CA GLY A 327 -7.43 8.97 18.55
C GLY A 327 -7.20 9.19 20.04
N ILE A 328 -7.86 8.39 20.90
CA ILE A 328 -7.74 8.50 22.36
C ILE A 328 -6.46 7.83 22.85
N TRP A 329 -6.17 6.61 22.39
CA TRP A 329 -5.11 5.77 22.95
C TRP A 329 -3.86 5.64 22.07
N GLY A 330 -3.92 6.07 20.81
CA GLY A 330 -2.79 5.98 19.87
C GLY A 330 -2.35 4.53 19.57
N GLY A 331 -1.15 4.41 18.99
CA GLY A 331 -0.49 3.11 18.79
C GLY A 331 -1.30 2.13 17.94
N TYR A 332 -1.66 0.98 18.51
CA TYR A 332 -2.45 -0.07 17.86
C TYR A 332 -3.89 -0.15 18.40
N ALA A 333 -4.35 0.85 19.14
CA ALA A 333 -5.63 0.79 19.85
C ALA A 333 -6.84 0.64 18.93
N GLY A 334 -6.87 1.33 17.80
CA GLY A 334 -7.94 1.19 16.81
C GLY A 334 -7.97 -0.20 16.19
N LEU A 335 -6.80 -0.79 15.94
CA LEU A 335 -6.67 -2.14 15.42
C LEU A 335 -7.19 -3.17 16.45
N ILE A 336 -6.79 -3.04 17.70
CA ILE A 336 -7.24 -3.91 18.80
C ILE A 336 -8.77 -3.79 18.97
N ALA A 337 -9.32 -2.58 18.93
CA ALA A 337 -10.76 -2.34 19.03
C ALA A 337 -11.52 -3.04 17.89
N SER A 338 -11.07 -2.86 16.64
CA SER A 338 -11.70 -3.50 15.47
C SER A 338 -11.69 -5.02 15.54
N LEU A 339 -10.55 -5.60 15.92
CA LEU A 339 -10.36 -7.04 16.02
C LEU A 339 -11.26 -7.61 17.13
N SER A 340 -11.31 -6.92 18.28
CA SER A 340 -12.14 -7.32 19.42
C SER A 340 -13.62 -7.31 19.07
N ILE A 341 -14.12 -6.24 18.44
CA ILE A 341 -15.51 -6.15 18.00
C ILE A 341 -15.82 -7.26 16.98
N GLY A 342 -14.89 -7.54 16.07
CA GLY A 342 -15.03 -8.60 15.09
C GLY A 342 -15.13 -10.00 15.69
N ILE A 343 -14.26 -10.30 16.65
CA ILE A 343 -14.30 -11.56 17.40
C ILE A 343 -15.62 -11.68 18.15
N LEU A 344 -16.06 -10.64 18.86
CA LEU A 344 -17.32 -10.62 19.60
C LEU A 344 -18.52 -10.83 18.67
N MET A 345 -18.57 -10.15 17.53
CA MET A 345 -19.65 -10.29 16.53
C MET A 345 -19.70 -11.69 15.94
N THR A 346 -18.53 -12.30 15.70
CA THR A 346 -18.42 -13.68 15.20
C THR A 346 -18.92 -14.66 16.26
N PHE A 347 -18.51 -14.46 17.51
CA PHE A 347 -18.91 -15.28 18.65
C PHE A 347 -20.42 -15.17 18.93
N TYR A 348 -20.99 -13.97 18.85
CA TYR A 348 -22.43 -13.75 18.99
C TYR A 348 -23.22 -14.49 17.90
N HIS A 349 -22.83 -14.35 16.63
CA HIS A 349 -23.47 -15.07 15.53
C HIS A 349 -23.33 -16.59 15.66
N PHE A 350 -22.19 -17.05 16.17
CA PHE A 350 -21.95 -18.45 16.48
C PHE A 350 -22.93 -18.98 17.52
N ILE A 351 -23.03 -18.32 18.69
CA ILE A 351 -23.97 -18.72 19.76
C ILE A 351 -25.40 -18.72 19.23
N LYS A 352 -25.79 -17.66 18.51
CA LYS A 352 -27.13 -17.52 17.95
C LYS A 352 -27.47 -18.65 16.99
N ASN A 353 -26.54 -19.04 16.10
CA ASN A 353 -26.77 -20.14 15.17
C ASN A 353 -26.88 -21.48 15.89
N LYS A 354 -26.00 -21.77 16.86
CA LYS A 354 -26.09 -22.98 17.70
C LYS A 354 -27.42 -23.07 18.43
N LEU A 355 -27.88 -21.96 19.01
CA LEU A 355 -29.17 -21.88 19.70
C LEU A 355 -30.33 -22.14 18.73
N PHE A 356 -30.26 -21.55 17.53
CA PHE A 356 -31.30 -21.72 16.51
C PHE A 356 -31.35 -23.14 15.94
N GLU A 357 -30.20 -23.80 15.73
CA GLU A 357 -30.15 -25.21 15.33
C GLU A 357 -30.78 -26.11 16.39
N LYS A 358 -30.44 -25.90 17.67
CA LYS A 358 -31.04 -26.65 18.78
C LYS A 358 -32.56 -26.45 18.84
N LEU A 359 -33.03 -25.22 18.68
CA LEU A 359 -34.46 -24.91 18.63
C LEU A 359 -35.15 -25.60 17.44
N LEU A 360 -34.52 -25.60 16.26
CA LEU A 360 -35.04 -26.28 15.08
C LEU A 360 -35.13 -27.80 15.28
N GLU A 361 -34.14 -28.41 15.92
CA GLU A 361 -34.18 -29.82 16.28
C GLU A 361 -35.31 -30.14 17.25
N GLU A 362 -35.49 -29.32 18.30
CA GLU A 362 -36.60 -29.48 19.24
C GLU A 362 -37.97 -29.34 18.56
N ILE A 363 -38.15 -28.32 17.71
CA ILE A 363 -39.39 -28.16 16.91
C ILE A 363 -39.60 -29.37 16.00
N ARG A 364 -38.54 -29.89 15.37
CA ARG A 364 -38.62 -31.08 14.51
C ARG A 364 -39.08 -32.29 15.32
N HIS A 365 -38.48 -32.54 16.48
CA HIS A 365 -38.85 -33.64 17.37
C HIS A 365 -40.30 -33.50 17.87
N PHE A 366 -40.70 -32.30 18.29
CA PHE A 366 -42.07 -32.03 18.69
C PHE A 366 -43.07 -32.29 17.56
N THR A 367 -42.76 -31.82 16.34
CA THR A 367 -43.62 -32.03 15.17
C THR A 367 -43.74 -33.51 14.82
N ILE A 368 -42.65 -34.28 14.86
CA ILE A 368 -42.69 -35.73 14.63
C ILE A 368 -43.55 -36.44 15.69
N ASN A 369 -43.36 -36.11 16.97
CA ASN A 369 -44.10 -36.74 18.07
C ASN A 369 -45.60 -36.42 18.02
N LYS A 370 -45.99 -35.20 17.64
CA LYS A 370 -47.40 -34.80 17.53
C LYS A 370 -48.12 -35.47 16.34
N VAL A 371 -47.38 -35.87 15.31
CA VAL A 371 -47.93 -36.50 14.09
C VAL A 371 -47.82 -38.04 14.16
N ARG A 372 -47.25 -38.62 15.24
CA ARG A 372 -47.27 -40.06 15.44
C ARG A 372 -48.72 -40.53 15.67
N PRO A 373 -49.22 -41.53 14.93
CA PRO A 373 -50.53 -42.10 15.18
C PRO A 373 -50.56 -42.73 16.57
N ILE A 374 -51.60 -42.41 17.33
CA ILE A 374 -51.91 -43.06 18.61
C ILE A 374 -52.47 -44.43 18.24
N TYR A 375 -51.73 -45.49 18.55
CA TYR A 375 -52.20 -46.87 18.44
C TYR A 375 -52.81 -47.32 19.76
#